data_AF-M2RLU5-F1
#
_entry.id   AF-M2RLU5-F1
#
_cell.length_a   1.000
_cell.length_b   1.000
_cell.length_c   1.000
_cell.angle_alpha   90.00
_cell.angle_beta   90.00
_cell.angle_gamma   90.00
#
_symmetry.space_group_name_H-M   'P 1'
#
loop_
_entity.id
_entity.type
_entity.pdbx_description
1 polymer ?
#
loop_
_entity_poly.entity_id
_entity_poly.type
_entity_poly.pdbx_seq_one_letter_code
_entity_poly.pdbx_strand_id
1 'polypeptide(L)'
;MVDADITPQFTAFKDALARRFLAQPGIADADAESDALDDYTSYLASEVWPSLAPSIRAPTYESRSEVPDVDSLSLNTTPASFADTLISCGIAEDPDAALDFLRKTLSDYIADATAPPPVWSKTRTSECEICEREVPLTYHHLIPRQVHAKVLKKGWHPQAILNSVAWLCRPCHSVVHQVSSNEELARSYYTVEMLLQREDIQRWRKYASKQRWGLRRGCRGPH
;
A
#
# COMPACT_ATOMS: atom_id res chain seq x y z
N MET A 1 -1.87 9.39 -26.33
CA MET A 1 -0.93 10.07 -25.40
C MET A 1 -1.70 10.46 -24.14
N VAL A 2 -1.93 9.50 -23.23
CA VAL A 2 -2.24 9.77 -21.81
C VAL A 2 -1.73 8.57 -21.01
N ASP A 3 -0.42 8.29 -21.09
CA ASP A 3 0.24 7.58 -19.99
C ASP A 3 0.59 8.66 -18.97
N ALA A 4 -0.43 9.20 -18.29
CA ALA A 4 -0.19 9.85 -17.03
C ALA A 4 0.30 8.73 -16.10
N ASP A 5 1.58 8.74 -15.75
CA ASP A 5 2.20 7.77 -14.84
C ASP A 5 1.20 7.38 -13.76
N ILE A 6 0.75 6.12 -13.76
CA ILE A 6 -0.12 5.58 -12.71
C ILE A 6 0.71 5.57 -11.43
N THR A 7 0.67 6.68 -10.70
CA THR A 7 1.37 6.82 -9.43
C THR A 7 0.56 6.12 -8.33
N PRO A 8 1.20 5.65 -7.26
CA PRO A 8 0.48 5.14 -6.09
C PRO A 8 -0.55 6.15 -5.56
N GLN A 9 -0.24 7.44 -5.67
CA GLN A 9 -1.12 8.55 -5.30
C GLN A 9 -2.34 8.67 -6.21
N PHE A 10 -2.18 8.52 -7.53
CA PHE A 10 -3.28 8.49 -8.47
C PHE A 10 -4.21 7.30 -8.17
N THR A 11 -3.65 6.11 -7.95
CA THR A 11 -4.43 4.92 -7.59
C THR A 11 -5.18 5.11 -6.29
N ALA A 12 -4.54 5.64 -5.24
CA ALA A 12 -5.20 5.90 -3.97
C ALA A 12 -6.34 6.94 -4.10
N PHE A 13 -6.19 7.94 -4.97
CA PHE A 13 -7.27 8.89 -5.26
C PHE A 13 -8.43 8.23 -6.02
N LYS A 14 -8.13 7.38 -7.02
CA LYS A 14 -9.14 6.57 -7.70
C LYS A 14 -9.90 5.68 -6.72
N ASP A 15 -9.21 5.00 -5.81
CA ASP A 15 -9.83 4.15 -4.80
C ASP A 15 -10.73 4.96 -3.86
N ALA A 16 -10.34 6.19 -3.51
CA ALA A 16 -11.18 7.10 -2.73
C ALA A 16 -12.46 7.50 -3.48
N LEU A 17 -12.37 7.78 -4.79
CA LEU A 17 -13.56 7.98 -5.64
C LEU A 17 -14.46 6.75 -5.60
N ALA A 18 -13.92 5.57 -5.92
CA ALA A 18 -14.68 4.32 -5.97
C ALA A 18 -15.44 4.03 -4.66
N ARG A 19 -14.79 4.21 -3.51
CA ARG A 19 -15.44 4.04 -2.20
C ARG A 19 -16.62 5.00 -1.99
N ARG A 20 -16.51 6.24 -2.46
CA ARG A 20 -17.60 7.21 -2.34
C ARG A 20 -18.75 6.93 -3.29
N PHE A 21 -18.47 6.41 -4.48
CA PHE A 21 -19.51 5.90 -5.39
C PHE A 21 -20.29 4.75 -4.76
N LEU A 22 -19.59 3.76 -4.20
CA LEU A 22 -20.21 2.61 -3.53
C LEU A 22 -21.00 3.00 -2.27
N ALA A 23 -20.66 4.12 -1.63
CA ALA A 23 -21.38 4.63 -0.47
C ALA A 23 -22.69 5.38 -0.83
N GLN A 24 -22.96 5.66 -2.11
CA GLN A 24 -24.21 6.31 -2.53
C GLN A 24 -25.37 5.30 -2.54
N PRO A 25 -26.54 5.65 -1.97
CA PRO A 25 -27.70 4.78 -1.99
C PRO A 25 -28.21 4.59 -3.43
N GLY A 26 -28.28 3.33 -3.89
CA GLY A 26 -28.81 2.97 -5.21
C GLY A 26 -27.83 2.33 -6.20
N ILE A 27 -26.52 2.27 -5.87
CA ILE A 27 -25.45 1.67 -6.71
C ILE A 27 -25.02 0.27 -6.19
N ALA A 28 -25.60 -0.20 -5.08
CA ALA A 28 -25.10 -1.34 -4.31
C ALA A 28 -25.70 -2.71 -4.68
N ASP A 29 -25.92 -3.01 -5.97
CA ASP A 29 -26.40 -4.34 -6.40
C ASP A 29 -25.81 -4.75 -7.78
N ALA A 30 -24.50 -5.04 -7.86
CA ALA A 30 -23.96 -5.92 -8.91
C ALA A 30 -22.48 -6.29 -8.69
N ASP A 31 -22.22 -7.57 -8.38
CA ASP A 31 -20.88 -8.19 -8.52
C ASP A 31 -20.38 -8.22 -9.99
N ALA A 32 -21.19 -7.77 -10.95
CA ALA A 32 -20.85 -7.61 -12.38
C ALA A 32 -20.48 -6.17 -12.78
N GLU A 33 -20.55 -5.19 -11.87
CA GLU A 33 -20.23 -3.78 -12.11
C GLU A 33 -18.80 -3.38 -11.73
N SER A 34 -18.00 -4.26 -11.12
CA SER A 34 -16.66 -3.91 -10.60
C SER A 34 -15.72 -3.37 -11.69
N ASP A 35 -15.67 -4.01 -12.86
CA ASP A 35 -14.80 -3.58 -13.96
C ASP A 35 -15.30 -2.26 -14.58
N ALA A 36 -16.63 -2.10 -14.70
CA ALA A 36 -17.24 -0.88 -15.20
C ALA A 36 -17.03 0.30 -14.24
N LEU A 37 -17.08 0.07 -12.93
CA LEU A 37 -16.79 1.06 -11.90
C LEU A 37 -15.31 1.45 -11.91
N ASP A 38 -14.40 0.50 -12.12
CA ASP A 38 -12.97 0.79 -12.21
C ASP A 38 -12.63 1.65 -13.42
N ASP A 39 -13.17 1.31 -14.61
CA ASP A 39 -13.00 2.11 -15.82
C ASP A 39 -13.58 3.52 -15.65
N TYR A 40 -14.77 3.62 -15.06
CA TYR A 40 -15.46 4.88 -14.84
C TYR A 40 -14.73 5.78 -13.82
N THR A 41 -14.30 5.23 -12.69
CA THR A 41 -13.52 5.97 -11.69
C THR A 41 -12.13 6.34 -12.21
N SER A 42 -11.51 5.50 -13.04
CA SER A 42 -10.26 5.82 -13.74
C SER A 42 -10.42 7.01 -14.69
N TYR A 43 -11.50 7.03 -15.48
CA TYR A 43 -11.83 8.16 -16.35
C TYR A 43 -11.99 9.47 -15.56
N LEU A 44 -12.86 9.47 -14.54
CA LEU A 44 -13.10 10.66 -13.71
C LEU A 44 -11.84 11.12 -12.97
N ALA A 45 -11.04 10.19 -12.45
CA ALA A 45 -9.76 10.52 -11.84
C ALA A 45 -8.83 11.20 -12.85
N SER A 46 -8.75 10.69 -14.08
CA SER A 46 -7.87 11.22 -15.13
C SER A 46 -8.24 12.64 -15.58
N GLU A 47 -9.53 13.01 -15.51
CA GLU A 47 -10.02 14.35 -15.84
C GLU A 47 -9.59 15.38 -14.78
N VAL A 48 -9.77 15.05 -13.49
CA VAL A 48 -9.53 16.00 -12.39
C VAL A 48 -8.07 16.05 -11.98
N TRP A 49 -7.39 14.90 -11.95
CA TRP A 49 -6.04 14.78 -11.39
C TRP A 49 -5.04 15.81 -11.94
N PRO A 50 -4.95 16.08 -13.25
CA PRO A 50 -4.01 17.07 -13.79
C PRO A 50 -4.26 18.51 -13.31
N SER A 51 -5.49 18.82 -12.90
CA SER A 51 -5.89 20.15 -12.40
C SER A 51 -5.53 20.37 -10.93
N LEU A 52 -5.15 19.32 -10.20
CA LEU A 52 -4.83 19.39 -8.78
C LEU A 52 -3.41 19.94 -8.54
N ALA A 53 -3.26 20.70 -7.46
CA ALA A 53 -1.97 21.25 -7.03
C ALA A 53 -0.94 20.13 -6.79
N PRO A 54 0.36 20.35 -7.06
CA PRO A 54 1.41 19.34 -6.84
C PRO A 54 1.46 18.78 -5.41
N SER A 55 1.17 19.61 -4.40
CA SER A 55 1.10 19.20 -3.00
C SER A 55 0.00 18.17 -2.71
N ILE A 56 -1.09 18.18 -3.49
CA ILE A 56 -2.20 17.21 -3.40
C ILE A 56 -1.90 15.97 -4.24
N ARG A 57 -1.09 16.07 -5.30
CA ARG A 57 -0.77 14.91 -6.15
C ARG A 57 0.33 14.02 -5.57
N ALA A 58 1.09 14.51 -4.60
CA ALA A 58 2.18 13.77 -3.96
C ALA A 58 2.21 13.86 -2.41
N PRO A 59 1.08 13.80 -1.69
CA PRO A 59 1.08 13.77 -0.23
C PRO A 59 1.73 12.49 0.28
N THR A 60 2.49 12.63 1.34
CA THR A 60 3.11 11.51 2.08
C THR A 60 2.88 11.74 3.57
N TYR A 61 3.06 10.69 4.37
CA TYR A 61 3.05 10.81 5.83
C TYR A 61 4.01 11.91 6.33
N GLU A 62 5.19 12.07 5.71
CA GLU A 62 6.20 13.05 6.12
C GLU A 62 5.85 14.48 5.69
N SER A 63 5.20 14.65 4.53
CA SER A 63 4.76 15.96 4.02
C SER A 63 3.36 16.37 4.49
N ARG A 64 2.76 15.64 5.45
CA ARG A 64 1.40 15.90 5.94
C ARG A 64 1.18 17.34 6.41
N SER A 65 2.18 17.97 7.01
CA SER A 65 2.12 19.36 7.46
C SER A 65 2.12 20.40 6.33
N GLU A 66 2.54 20.00 5.12
CA GLU A 66 2.61 20.84 3.93
C GLU A 66 1.34 20.71 3.06
N VAL A 67 0.48 19.74 3.35
CA VAL A 67 -0.78 19.55 2.64
C VAL A 67 -1.79 20.60 3.12
N PRO A 68 -2.30 21.47 2.23
CA PRO A 68 -3.30 22.47 2.60
C PRO A 68 -4.61 21.81 3.04
N ASP A 69 -5.35 22.51 3.90
CA ASP A 69 -6.70 22.10 4.26
C ASP A 69 -7.59 22.01 3.00
N VAL A 70 -8.27 20.90 2.82
CA VAL A 70 -9.10 20.64 1.63
C VAL A 70 -10.23 21.65 1.50
N ASP A 71 -10.74 22.14 2.63
CA ASP A 71 -11.78 23.16 2.66
C ASP A 71 -11.27 24.53 2.15
N SER A 72 -9.95 24.76 2.19
CA SER A 72 -9.31 25.97 1.68
C SER A 72 -8.92 25.91 0.20
N LEU A 73 -9.11 24.75 -0.46
CA LEU A 73 -8.71 24.55 -1.85
C LEU A 73 -9.67 25.24 -2.83
N SER A 74 -9.10 26.00 -3.77
CA SER A 74 -9.83 26.48 -4.93
C SER A 74 -9.96 25.36 -5.97
N LEU A 75 -11.15 24.78 -6.09
CA LEU A 75 -11.48 23.76 -7.10
C LEU A 75 -12.06 24.37 -8.39
N ASN A 76 -11.84 25.67 -8.61
CA ASN A 76 -12.36 26.41 -9.75
C ASN A 76 -11.73 26.01 -11.10
N THR A 77 -10.60 25.31 -11.07
CA THR A 77 -9.93 24.74 -12.25
C THR A 77 -10.42 23.33 -12.59
N THR A 78 -11.38 22.80 -11.85
CA THR A 78 -11.99 21.49 -12.15
C THR A 78 -12.69 21.54 -13.51
N PRO A 79 -12.44 20.59 -14.42
CA PRO A 79 -13.14 20.52 -15.71
C PRO A 79 -14.66 20.42 -15.53
N ALA A 80 -15.42 21.17 -16.33
CA ALA A 80 -16.88 21.10 -16.31
C ALA A 80 -17.40 19.69 -16.64
N SER A 81 -16.68 18.95 -17.49
CA SER A 81 -16.95 17.54 -17.83
C SER A 81 -17.09 16.65 -16.59
N PHE A 82 -16.31 16.90 -15.53
CA PHE A 82 -16.41 16.13 -14.29
C PHE A 82 -17.74 16.39 -13.59
N ALA A 83 -18.12 17.66 -13.40
CA ALA A 83 -19.38 18.02 -12.76
C ALA A 83 -20.59 17.55 -13.57
N ASP A 84 -20.56 17.76 -14.89
CA ASP A 84 -21.61 17.33 -15.81
C ASP A 84 -21.82 15.81 -15.77
N THR A 85 -20.72 15.04 -15.69
CA THR A 85 -20.79 13.58 -15.59
C THR A 85 -21.41 13.15 -14.26
N LEU A 86 -21.01 13.75 -13.14
CA LEU A 86 -21.61 13.44 -11.82
C LEU A 86 -23.10 13.79 -11.76
N ILE A 87 -23.52 14.90 -12.37
CA ILE A 87 -24.92 15.31 -12.44
C ILE A 87 -25.72 14.34 -13.33
N SER A 88 -25.19 14.00 -14.51
CA SER A 88 -25.80 13.04 -15.44
C SER A 88 -26.03 11.66 -14.80
N CYS A 89 -25.09 11.23 -13.94
CA CYS A 89 -25.18 9.97 -13.19
C CYS A 89 -26.06 10.05 -11.93
N GLY A 90 -26.61 11.22 -11.59
CA GLY A 90 -27.43 11.41 -10.38
C GLY A 90 -26.63 11.38 -9.07
N ILE A 91 -25.31 11.54 -9.12
CA ILE A 91 -24.42 11.59 -7.95
C ILE A 91 -24.47 12.98 -7.30
N ALA A 92 -24.68 14.00 -8.11
CA ALA A 92 -24.76 15.40 -7.70
C ALA A 92 -26.01 16.05 -8.30
N GLU A 93 -26.65 16.94 -7.55
CA GLU A 93 -27.84 17.66 -8.01
C GLU A 93 -27.48 18.86 -8.89
N ASP A 94 -26.31 19.46 -8.64
CA ASP A 94 -25.81 20.65 -9.31
C ASP A 94 -24.25 20.69 -9.28
N PRO A 95 -23.61 21.65 -9.97
CA PRO A 95 -22.15 21.76 -9.99
C PRO A 95 -21.52 21.97 -8.61
N ASP A 96 -22.20 22.65 -7.68
CA ASP A 96 -21.69 22.90 -6.33
C ASP A 96 -21.66 21.59 -5.52
N ALA A 97 -22.70 20.77 -5.62
CA ALA A 97 -22.76 19.44 -5.04
C ALA A 97 -21.68 18.50 -5.63
N ALA A 98 -21.36 18.63 -6.92
CA ALA A 98 -20.28 17.89 -7.56
C ALA A 98 -18.90 18.32 -7.03
N LEU A 99 -18.68 19.61 -6.79
CA LEU A 99 -17.47 20.11 -6.16
C LEU A 99 -17.37 19.68 -4.69
N ASP A 100 -18.47 19.67 -3.95
CA ASP A 100 -18.50 19.14 -2.58
C ASP A 100 -18.20 17.64 -2.53
N PHE A 101 -18.68 16.88 -3.50
CA PHE A 101 -18.31 15.47 -3.67
C PHE A 101 -16.79 15.33 -3.87
N LEU A 102 -16.21 16.14 -4.76
CA LEU A 102 -14.76 16.16 -5.00
C LEU A 102 -13.97 16.56 -3.76
N ARG A 103 -14.38 17.61 -3.02
CA ARG A 103 -13.74 18.02 -1.75
C ARG A 103 -13.68 16.86 -0.78
N LYS A 104 -14.82 16.22 -0.52
CA LYS A 104 -14.86 15.12 0.45
C LYS A 104 -14.02 13.92 -0.04
N THR A 105 -13.98 13.66 -1.35
CA THR A 105 -13.08 12.66 -1.96
C THR A 105 -11.62 12.99 -1.70
N LEU A 106 -11.20 14.23 -1.94
CA LEU A 106 -9.83 14.68 -1.70
C LEU A 106 -9.46 14.58 -0.23
N SER A 107 -10.40 14.87 0.68
CA SER A 107 -10.21 14.70 2.12
C SER A 107 -9.95 13.25 2.50
N ASP A 108 -10.77 12.30 2.00
CA ASP A 108 -10.59 10.86 2.22
C ASP A 108 -9.24 10.38 1.67
N TYR A 109 -8.91 10.78 0.44
CA TYR A 109 -7.65 10.46 -0.22
C TYR A 109 -6.43 10.99 0.55
N ILE A 110 -6.44 12.26 0.97
CA ILE A 110 -5.33 12.87 1.72
C ILE A 110 -5.20 12.20 3.08
N ALA A 111 -6.30 11.88 3.76
CA ALA A 111 -6.28 11.17 5.02
C ALA A 111 -5.58 9.80 4.90
N ASP A 112 -5.87 9.06 3.83
CA ASP A 112 -5.25 7.77 3.53
C ASP A 112 -3.78 7.91 3.12
N ALA A 113 -3.47 8.81 2.20
CA ALA A 113 -2.11 9.00 1.69
C ALA A 113 -1.15 9.56 2.75
N THR A 114 -1.69 10.27 3.75
CA THR A 114 -0.94 10.80 4.90
C THR A 114 -1.17 10.00 6.18
N ALA A 115 -1.80 8.83 6.09
CA ALA A 115 -2.00 7.96 7.24
C ALA A 115 -0.63 7.55 7.81
N PRO A 116 -0.52 7.41 9.14
CA PRO A 116 0.69 6.85 9.72
C PRO A 116 0.96 5.46 9.14
N PRO A 117 2.23 5.09 8.92
CA PRO A 117 2.56 3.74 8.52
C PRO A 117 1.92 2.75 9.51
N PRO A 118 1.44 1.60 9.04
CA PRO A 118 0.73 0.65 9.88
C PRO A 118 1.61 0.28 11.07
N VAL A 119 0.99 0.13 12.24
CA VAL A 119 1.70 -0.40 13.40
C VAL A 119 2.02 -1.86 13.09
N TRP A 120 3.23 -2.13 12.56
CA TRP A 120 3.60 -3.43 12.00
C TRP A 120 3.55 -4.60 13.00
N SER A 121 3.47 -4.33 14.31
CA SER A 121 3.20 -5.38 15.29
C SER A 121 1.77 -5.94 15.20
N LYS A 122 0.83 -5.20 14.60
CA LYS A 122 -0.56 -5.61 14.37
C LYS A 122 -0.79 -6.30 13.02
N THR A 123 0.21 -6.36 12.13
CA THR A 123 0.10 -6.99 10.80
C THR A 123 0.40 -8.49 10.83
N ARG A 124 0.22 -9.15 11.98
CA ARG A 124 0.56 -10.56 12.14
C ARG A 124 -0.34 -11.46 11.30
N THR A 125 0.27 -12.20 10.40
CA THR A 125 -0.37 -13.24 9.58
C THR A 125 -0.46 -14.58 10.34
N SER A 126 -1.32 -15.48 9.87
CA SER A 126 -1.37 -16.88 10.32
C SER A 126 -0.24 -17.73 9.73
N GLU A 127 0.22 -17.38 8.53
CA GLU A 127 1.21 -18.13 7.75
C GLU A 127 2.53 -17.37 7.59
N CYS A 128 3.62 -18.12 7.41
CA CYS A 128 4.93 -17.56 7.16
C CYS A 128 4.99 -16.89 5.78
N GLU A 129 5.31 -15.59 5.73
CA GLU A 129 5.30 -14.80 4.48
C GLU A 129 6.31 -15.25 3.40
N ILE A 130 7.29 -16.08 3.74
CA ILE A 130 8.21 -16.71 2.76
C ILE A 130 7.77 -18.10 2.30
N CYS A 131 7.30 -18.97 3.20
CA CYS A 131 7.06 -20.38 2.88
C CYS A 131 5.60 -20.81 2.95
N GLU A 132 4.70 -19.89 3.30
CA GLU A 132 3.23 -20.04 3.30
C GLU A 132 2.75 -21.19 4.18
N ARG A 133 3.54 -21.56 5.19
CA ARG A 133 3.15 -22.57 6.17
C ARG A 133 2.54 -21.92 7.39
N GLU A 134 1.43 -22.48 7.86
CA GLU A 134 0.81 -22.16 9.13
C GLU A 134 1.59 -22.79 10.29
N VAL A 135 2.59 -22.07 10.79
CA VAL A 135 3.51 -22.51 11.86
C VAL A 135 3.83 -21.33 12.78
N PRO A 136 4.39 -21.54 13.99
CA PRO A 136 4.80 -20.45 14.85
C PRO A 136 5.75 -19.46 14.16
N LEU A 137 5.29 -18.22 14.07
CA LEU A 137 6.00 -17.11 13.43
C LEU A 137 6.78 -16.29 14.43
N THR A 138 7.88 -15.73 13.94
CA THR A 138 8.78 -14.80 14.62
C THR A 138 8.71 -13.45 13.95
N TYR A 139 8.99 -12.40 14.72
CA TYR A 139 9.03 -11.02 14.26
C TYR A 139 10.40 -10.72 13.63
N HIS A 140 10.43 -10.41 12.33
CA HIS A 140 11.66 -10.10 11.61
C HIS A 140 11.64 -8.67 11.06
N HIS A 141 12.62 -7.85 11.40
CA HIS A 141 12.75 -6.51 10.83
C HIS A 141 13.36 -6.58 9.44
N LEU A 142 12.61 -6.14 8.42
CA LEU A 142 13.05 -6.12 7.02
C LEU A 142 14.23 -5.16 6.82
N ILE A 143 14.22 -4.03 7.53
CA ILE A 143 15.40 -3.16 7.70
C ILE A 143 15.95 -3.42 9.12
N PRO A 144 17.07 -4.15 9.27
CA PRO A 144 17.58 -4.49 10.59
C PRO A 144 17.86 -3.25 11.45
N ARG A 145 17.40 -3.24 12.70
CA ARG A 145 17.54 -2.09 13.62
C ARG A 145 18.99 -1.61 13.78
N GLN A 146 19.95 -2.52 13.70
CA GLN A 146 21.38 -2.23 13.78
C GLN A 146 21.87 -1.28 12.69
N VAL A 147 21.20 -1.22 11.52
CA VAL A 147 21.59 -0.37 10.40
C VAL A 147 20.72 0.88 10.23
N HIS A 148 19.71 1.11 11.09
CA HIS A 148 18.81 2.27 10.99
C HIS A 148 19.54 3.62 10.95
N ALA A 149 20.51 3.83 11.84
CA ALA A 149 21.30 5.06 11.86
C ALA A 149 22.09 5.27 10.56
N LYS A 150 22.58 4.17 9.96
CA LYS A 150 23.30 4.21 8.69
C LYS A 150 22.35 4.48 7.51
N VAL A 151 21.19 3.85 7.50
CA VAL A 151 20.12 4.03 6.51
C VAL A 151 19.71 5.51 6.44
N LEU A 152 19.43 6.13 7.59
CA LEU A 152 19.07 7.55 7.66
C LEU A 152 20.22 8.46 7.23
N LYS A 153 21.44 8.22 7.74
CA LYS A 153 22.63 9.01 7.38
C LYS A 153 22.93 8.95 5.87
N LYS A 154 22.63 7.83 5.22
CA LYS A 154 22.87 7.62 3.79
C LYS A 154 21.68 7.99 2.92
N GLY A 155 20.53 8.34 3.50
CA GLY A 155 19.30 8.64 2.76
C GLY A 155 18.78 7.46 1.95
N TRP A 156 19.00 6.22 2.40
CA TRP A 156 18.49 5.06 1.67
C TRP A 156 16.98 4.93 1.78
N HIS A 157 16.42 5.21 2.96
CA HIS A 157 15.00 5.07 3.25
C HIS A 157 14.52 6.15 4.23
N PRO A 158 13.24 6.57 4.14
CA PRO A 158 12.62 7.45 5.12
C PRO A 158 12.46 6.76 6.49
N GLN A 159 12.28 7.56 7.54
CA GLN A 159 12.08 7.04 8.90
C GLN A 159 10.79 6.22 8.99
N ALA A 160 9.80 6.57 8.16
CA ALA A 160 8.48 5.95 8.09
C ALA A 160 8.48 4.46 7.74
N ILE A 161 9.57 3.88 7.22
CA ILE A 161 9.63 2.45 6.85
C ILE A 161 10.67 1.63 7.63
N LEU A 162 11.41 2.26 8.55
CA LEU A 162 12.51 1.59 9.27
C LEU A 162 12.04 0.40 10.12
N ASN A 163 10.83 0.46 10.67
CA ASN A 163 10.31 -0.65 11.48
C ASN A 163 9.40 -1.59 10.70
N SER A 164 9.42 -1.56 9.36
CA SER A 164 8.78 -2.57 8.53
C SER A 164 9.24 -3.97 8.92
N VAL A 165 8.28 -4.89 9.03
CA VAL A 165 8.54 -6.27 9.47
C VAL A 165 7.89 -7.30 8.59
N ALA A 166 8.40 -8.52 8.72
CA ALA A 166 7.80 -9.73 8.22
C ALA A 166 7.61 -10.76 9.35
N TRP A 167 6.58 -11.58 9.22
CA TRP A 167 6.21 -12.69 10.08
C TRP A 167 6.72 -13.98 9.47
N LEU A 168 7.88 -14.41 9.96
CA LEU A 168 8.62 -15.53 9.39
C LEU A 168 8.69 -16.68 10.36
N CYS A 169 8.51 -17.91 9.88
CA CYS A 169 8.87 -19.09 10.67
C CYS A 169 10.38 -19.09 10.95
N ARG A 170 10.80 -19.71 12.06
CA ARG A 170 12.20 -19.71 12.50
C ARG A 170 13.20 -20.15 11.41
N PRO A 171 12.95 -21.22 10.62
CA PRO A 171 13.85 -21.57 9.51
C PRO A 171 13.98 -20.51 8.43
N CYS A 172 12.89 -19.88 8.02
CA CYS A 172 12.92 -18.79 7.02
C CYS A 172 13.66 -17.57 7.55
N HIS A 173 13.42 -17.20 8.82
CA HIS A 173 14.15 -16.12 9.47
C HIS A 173 15.67 -16.40 9.46
N SER A 174 16.09 -17.61 9.85
CA SER A 174 17.51 -17.98 9.81
C SER A 174 18.11 -17.88 8.41
N VAL A 175 17.39 -18.31 7.38
CA VAL A 175 17.88 -18.25 5.99
C VAL A 175 18.04 -16.82 5.49
N VAL A 176 17.11 -15.91 5.79
CA VAL A 176 17.23 -14.49 5.39
C VAL A 176 18.53 -13.87 5.91
N HIS A 177 18.90 -14.11 7.17
CA HIS A 177 20.18 -13.63 7.73
C HIS A 177 21.41 -14.42 7.29
N GLN A 178 21.22 -15.61 6.72
CA GLN A 178 22.33 -16.42 6.18
C GLN A 178 22.72 -15.96 4.77
N VAL A 179 21.73 -15.60 3.94
CA VAL A 179 21.95 -15.30 2.52
C VAL A 179 22.22 -13.82 2.23
N SER A 180 21.93 -12.94 3.18
CA SER A 180 22.12 -11.50 3.03
C SER A 180 22.68 -10.87 4.30
N SER A 181 23.61 -9.93 4.11
CA SER A 181 24.07 -9.09 5.23
C SER A 181 22.99 -8.08 5.65
N ASN A 182 23.06 -7.56 6.87
CA ASN A 182 22.09 -6.57 7.36
C ASN A 182 22.06 -5.29 6.49
N GLU A 183 23.19 -4.91 5.92
CA GLU A 183 23.28 -3.77 5.01
C GLU A 183 22.64 -4.07 3.64
N GLU A 184 22.88 -5.27 3.11
CA GLU A 184 22.27 -5.70 1.85
C GLU A 184 20.75 -5.83 1.96
N LEU A 185 20.25 -6.37 3.09
CA LEU A 185 18.83 -6.40 3.42
C LEU A 185 18.24 -4.99 3.37
N ALA A 186 18.87 -4.05 4.08
CA ALA A 186 18.39 -2.66 4.11
C ALA A 186 18.46 -1.97 2.75
N ARG A 187 19.45 -2.27 1.89
CA ARG A 187 19.62 -1.58 0.60
C ARG A 187 18.73 -2.14 -0.51
N SER A 188 18.63 -3.46 -0.59
CA SER A 188 18.12 -4.14 -1.78
C SER A 188 16.96 -5.10 -1.50
N TYR A 189 16.72 -5.47 -0.23
CA TYR A 189 15.75 -6.50 0.13
C TYR A 189 14.91 -6.11 1.36
N TYR A 190 14.41 -4.87 1.37
CA TYR A 190 13.71 -4.26 2.51
C TYR A 190 12.18 -4.47 2.49
N THR A 191 11.67 -5.31 1.58
CA THR A 191 10.29 -5.82 1.57
C THR A 191 10.26 -7.33 1.36
N VAL A 192 9.14 -7.98 1.69
CA VAL A 192 8.95 -9.42 1.47
C VAL A 192 9.01 -9.74 -0.03
N GLU A 193 8.41 -8.90 -0.87
CA GLU A 193 8.42 -9.05 -2.33
C GLU A 193 9.85 -9.06 -2.86
N MET A 194 10.70 -8.13 -2.38
CA MET A 194 12.11 -8.09 -2.77
C MET A 194 12.87 -9.34 -2.32
N LEU A 195 12.63 -9.83 -1.09
CA LEU A 195 13.21 -11.09 -0.63
C LEU A 195 12.79 -12.26 -1.54
N LEU A 196 11.52 -12.31 -1.95
CA LEU A 196 10.98 -13.33 -2.84
C LEU A 196 11.51 -13.24 -4.28
N GLN A 197 12.11 -12.13 -4.70
CA GLN A 197 12.80 -12.04 -6.00
C GLN A 197 14.19 -12.68 -5.99
N ARG A 198 14.77 -13.00 -4.81
CA ARG A 198 16.07 -13.67 -4.75
C ARG A 198 15.97 -15.14 -5.12
N GLU A 199 16.85 -15.61 -6.00
CA GLU A 199 16.86 -17.01 -6.42
C GLU A 199 17.11 -17.99 -5.26
N ASP A 200 17.98 -17.63 -4.32
CA ASP A 200 18.28 -18.47 -3.14
C ASP A 200 17.06 -18.61 -2.21
N ILE A 201 16.35 -17.51 -1.95
CA ILE A 201 15.09 -17.50 -1.21
C ILE A 201 13.99 -18.27 -1.95
N GLN A 202 13.89 -18.14 -3.28
CA GLN A 202 12.90 -18.90 -4.07
C GLN A 202 13.15 -20.42 -4.01
N ARG A 203 14.41 -20.84 -4.15
CA ARG A 203 14.81 -22.25 -4.00
C ARG A 203 14.50 -22.74 -2.59
N TRP A 204 14.83 -21.94 -1.58
CA TRP A 204 14.52 -22.24 -0.19
C TRP A 204 13.01 -22.37 0.04
N ARG A 205 12.20 -21.42 -0.43
CA ARG A 205 10.73 -21.42 -0.33
C ARG A 205 10.15 -22.72 -0.88
N LYS A 206 10.54 -23.13 -2.09
CA LYS A 206 10.08 -24.37 -2.74
C LYS A 206 10.36 -25.62 -1.92
N TYR A 207 11.47 -25.64 -1.17
CA TYR A 207 11.83 -26.71 -0.25
C TYR A 207 11.07 -26.60 1.08
N ALA A 208 11.07 -25.41 1.67
CA ALA A 208 10.56 -25.11 3.01
C ALA A 208 9.04 -25.30 3.09
N SER A 209 8.28 -24.93 2.05
CA SER A 209 6.82 -25.06 2.01
C SER A 209 6.35 -26.52 2.12
N LYS A 210 7.19 -27.47 1.69
CA LYS A 210 6.91 -28.93 1.76
C LYS A 210 7.28 -29.55 3.10
N GLN A 211 7.93 -28.82 4.01
CA GLN A 211 8.40 -29.38 5.27
C GLN A 211 7.26 -29.51 6.27
N ARG A 212 7.09 -30.71 6.82
CA ARG A 212 6.11 -30.98 7.88
C ARG A 212 6.53 -30.30 9.18
N TRP A 213 5.58 -29.64 9.83
CA TRP A 213 5.73 -29.06 11.16
C TRP A 213 5.08 -29.97 12.22
N GLY A 214 5.57 -29.94 13.46
CA GLY A 214 4.98 -30.70 14.58
C GLY A 214 5.36 -32.18 14.70
N LEU A 215 6.00 -32.78 13.69
CA LEU A 215 6.61 -34.11 13.86
C LEU A 215 7.97 -33.96 14.54
N ARG A 216 8.05 -34.34 15.82
CA ARG A 216 9.33 -34.59 16.49
C ARG A 216 10.10 -35.60 15.65
N ARG A 217 11.15 -35.15 14.96
CA ARG A 217 12.15 -36.09 14.43
C ARG A 217 12.73 -36.80 15.65
N GLY A 218 12.56 -38.12 15.70
CA GLY A 218 12.93 -38.95 16.83
C GLY A 218 14.31 -38.57 17.37
N CYS A 219 14.36 -38.31 18.67
CA CYS A 219 15.60 -38.24 19.41
C CYS A 219 16.39 -39.52 19.09
N ARG A 220 17.48 -39.42 18.30
CA ARG A 220 18.49 -40.47 18.35
C ARG A 220 19.13 -40.34 19.72
N GLY A 221 18.84 -41.30 20.59
CA GLY A 221 19.54 -41.43 21.86
C GLY A 221 21.05 -41.55 21.60
N PRO A 222 21.89 -41.09 22.53
CA PRO A 222 23.33 -41.28 22.41
C PRO A 222 23.62 -42.78 22.44
N HIS A 223 24.38 -43.27 21.45
CA HIS A 223 25.13 -44.52 21.58
C HIS A 223 26.44 -44.23 22.29
#